data_AF-A0A6V7KDX2-F1
#
_entry.id   AF-A0A6V7KDX2-F1
#
_cell.length_a   1.000
_cell.length_b   1.000
_cell.length_c   1.000
_cell.angle_alpha   90.00
_cell.angle_beta   90.00
_cell.angle_gamma   90.00
#
_symmetry.space_group_name_H-M   'P 1'
#
loop_
_entity.id
_entity.type
_entity.pdbx_description
1 polymer ?
#
loop_
_entity_poly.entity_id
_entity_poly.type
_entity_poly.pdbx_seq_one_letter_code
_entity_poly.pdbx_strand_id
1 'polypeptide(L)'
;MKQHCPHPDLLQVDPFEPIIDELISPGDILYIPPGFPHEGYSLENALNYSVGFRSLNGRELVSGFADYVLARELGSYRYSDPDIPEREHPAKVLPQELDALQKMMLDALQKMMLDLVQQPEHFQRWFGEFITQSRHELDIAPPEPPYQPGEVYELLQQGAALRRLNGLRVLCVAEHCFVNGESLETPHYSAALALSEQLTFEGSVLGEALEDPSFLAKLTVFINSGYWFFID
;
A
#
# COMPACT_ATOMS: atom_id res chain seq x y z
N MET A 1 25.10 0.05 -15.15
CA MET A 1 25.41 -0.92 -16.23
C MET A 1 24.47 -0.67 -17.39
N LYS A 2 24.91 -0.96 -18.61
CA LYS A 2 24.05 -0.86 -19.80
C LYS A 2 23.04 -2.01 -19.74
N GLN A 3 21.75 -1.69 -19.83
CA GLN A 3 20.70 -2.70 -19.87
C GLN A 3 20.70 -3.38 -21.24
N HIS A 4 20.65 -4.70 -21.25
CA HIS A 4 20.48 -5.52 -22.45
C HIS A 4 19.10 -6.19 -22.33
N CYS A 5 18.24 -6.00 -23.33
CA CYS A 5 16.86 -6.46 -23.29
C CYS A 5 16.61 -7.43 -24.46
N PRO A 6 17.03 -8.70 -24.36
CA PRO A 6 16.86 -9.69 -25.43
C PRO A 6 15.40 -10.11 -25.60
N HIS A 7 14.55 -9.88 -24.59
CA HIS A 7 13.11 -10.06 -24.64
C HIS A 7 12.44 -8.92 -23.86
N PRO A 8 11.31 -8.34 -24.32
CA PRO A 8 10.66 -7.19 -23.67
C PRO A 8 10.28 -7.43 -22.20
N ASP A 9 10.00 -8.68 -21.83
CA ASP A 9 9.63 -9.07 -20.46
C ASP A 9 10.83 -9.51 -19.60
N LEU A 10 12.05 -9.51 -20.14
CA LEU A 10 13.24 -10.00 -19.44
C LEU A 10 14.31 -8.91 -19.36
N LEU A 11 14.48 -8.37 -18.16
CA LEU A 11 15.54 -7.41 -17.86
C LEU A 11 16.87 -8.15 -17.65
N GLN A 12 17.85 -7.86 -18.50
CA GLN A 12 19.22 -8.36 -18.33
C GLN A 12 20.23 -7.21 -18.35
N VAL A 13 21.45 -7.55 -17.99
CA VAL A 13 22.62 -6.68 -18.06
C VAL A 13 23.72 -7.39 -18.86
N ASP A 14 24.70 -6.64 -19.33
CA ASP A 14 25.92 -7.22 -19.91
C ASP A 14 26.64 -8.10 -18.86
N PRO A 15 27.43 -9.11 -19.30
CA PRO A 15 28.25 -9.92 -18.40
C PRO A 15 29.12 -9.06 -17.47
N PHE A 16 29.33 -9.53 -16.24
CA PHE A 16 30.06 -8.82 -15.19
C PHE A 16 31.06 -9.74 -14.50
N GLU A 17 32.13 -9.15 -13.95
CA GLU A 17 33.07 -9.86 -13.10
C GLU A 17 32.46 -10.00 -11.70
N PRO A 18 32.22 -11.23 -11.21
CA PRO A 18 31.55 -11.44 -9.93
C PRO A 18 32.48 -11.05 -8.78
N ILE A 19 31.94 -10.31 -7.81
CA ILE A 19 32.60 -10.06 -6.53
C ILE A 19 32.30 -11.15 -5.50
N ILE A 20 31.29 -12.00 -5.76
CA ILE A 20 30.91 -13.20 -5.00
C ILE A 20 30.61 -14.27 -6.05
N ASP A 21 31.33 -15.39 -5.98
CA ASP A 21 31.16 -16.58 -6.83
C ASP A 21 31.24 -17.80 -5.93
N GLU A 22 30.08 -18.29 -5.47
CA GLU A 22 29.97 -19.26 -4.38
C GLU A 22 28.90 -20.31 -4.67
N LEU A 23 29.12 -21.51 -4.13
CA LEU A 23 28.12 -22.59 -4.15
C LEU A 23 27.27 -22.52 -2.88
N ILE A 24 25.96 -22.40 -3.06
CA ILE A 24 24.99 -22.24 -1.98
C ILE A 24 24.41 -23.61 -1.61
N SER A 25 24.43 -23.94 -0.32
CA SER A 25 23.86 -25.17 0.25
C SER A 25 22.51 -24.91 0.93
N PRO A 26 21.71 -25.96 1.22
CA PRO A 26 20.46 -25.80 1.94
C PRO A 26 20.65 -25.11 3.29
N GLY A 27 19.99 -23.96 3.46
CA GLY A 27 20.05 -23.13 4.68
C GLY A 27 20.91 -21.87 4.54
N ASP A 28 21.74 -21.78 3.49
CA ASP A 28 22.51 -20.58 3.21
C ASP A 28 21.62 -19.44 2.69
N ILE A 29 22.00 -18.20 3.00
CA ILE A 29 21.24 -17.01 2.63
C ILE A 29 22.18 -16.00 1.95
N LEU A 30 21.85 -15.64 0.71
CA LEU A 30 22.52 -14.57 -0.02
C LEU A 30 21.67 -13.29 0.04
N TYR A 31 22.22 -12.24 0.65
CA TYR A 31 21.61 -10.90 0.62
C TYR A 31 22.19 -10.08 -0.53
N ILE A 32 21.31 -9.51 -1.35
CA ILE A 32 21.69 -8.70 -2.51
C ILE A 32 21.04 -7.32 -2.38
N PRO A 33 21.83 -6.24 -2.17
CA PRO A 33 21.30 -4.89 -2.17
C PRO A 33 20.77 -4.46 -3.56
N PRO A 34 19.88 -3.46 -3.63
CA PRO A 34 19.43 -2.91 -4.90
C PRO A 34 20.59 -2.41 -5.76
N GLY A 35 20.55 -2.71 -7.06
CA GLY A 35 21.54 -2.24 -8.04
C GLY A 35 22.75 -3.16 -8.25
N PHE A 36 22.83 -4.29 -7.55
CA PHE A 36 23.90 -5.27 -7.73
C PHE A 36 23.47 -6.35 -8.75
N PRO A 37 24.19 -6.50 -9.87
CA PRO A 37 23.90 -7.57 -10.83
C PRO A 37 24.20 -8.92 -10.17
N HIS A 38 23.37 -9.92 -10.45
CA HIS A 38 23.56 -11.27 -9.94
C HIS A 38 23.06 -12.27 -10.98
N GLU A 39 23.69 -13.45 -10.98
CA GLU A 39 23.36 -14.58 -11.83
C GLU A 39 23.46 -15.84 -10.97
N GLY A 40 22.50 -16.75 -11.14
CA GLY A 40 22.48 -18.01 -10.42
C GLY A 40 21.88 -19.09 -11.30
N TYR A 41 22.51 -20.27 -11.28
CA TYR A 41 22.06 -21.44 -12.01
C TYR A 41 22.19 -22.68 -11.11
N SER A 42 21.32 -23.64 -11.33
CA SER A 42 21.23 -24.84 -10.50
C SER A 42 22.22 -25.91 -10.97
N LEU A 43 23.05 -26.44 -10.07
CA LEU A 43 23.89 -27.61 -10.35
C LEU A 43 23.12 -28.94 -10.22
N GLU A 44 22.16 -28.97 -9.31
CA GLU A 44 21.23 -30.07 -9.06
C GLU A 44 19.80 -29.51 -8.98
N ASN A 45 18.80 -30.37 -8.80
CA ASN A 45 17.43 -29.90 -8.58
C ASN A 45 17.36 -29.05 -7.29
N ALA A 46 17.05 -27.77 -7.44
CA ALA A 46 17.11 -26.80 -6.35
C ALA A 46 15.82 -25.97 -6.26
N LEU A 47 15.51 -25.53 -5.04
CA LEU A 47 14.47 -24.55 -4.74
C LEU A 47 15.10 -23.33 -4.10
N ASN A 48 14.73 -22.14 -4.57
CA ASN A 48 15.17 -20.86 -4.01
C ASN A 48 13.97 -20.06 -3.51
N TYR A 49 14.10 -19.47 -2.32
CA TYR A 49 13.07 -18.62 -1.72
C TYR A 49 13.57 -17.19 -1.65
N SER A 50 13.15 -16.35 -2.60
CA SER A 50 13.54 -14.95 -2.65
C SER A 50 12.62 -14.09 -1.78
N VAL A 51 13.11 -13.67 -0.61
CA VAL A 51 12.41 -12.72 0.25
C VAL A 51 12.67 -11.29 -0.25
N GLY A 52 11.76 -10.80 -1.10
CA GLY A 52 11.84 -9.47 -1.70
C GLY A 52 11.47 -8.34 -0.73
N PHE A 53 12.20 -7.23 -0.82
CA PHE A 53 11.86 -5.97 -0.14
C PHE A 53 11.24 -5.00 -1.15
N ARG A 54 10.30 -4.16 -0.69
CA ARG A 54 9.72 -3.08 -1.51
C ARG A 54 10.23 -1.72 -1.04
N SER A 55 10.55 -0.87 -2.00
CA SER A 55 10.76 0.56 -1.80
C SER A 55 9.81 1.33 -2.72
N LEU A 56 9.46 2.55 -2.33
CA LEU A 56 8.63 3.43 -3.14
C LEU A 56 9.52 4.24 -4.07
N ASN A 57 9.15 4.33 -5.34
CA ASN A 57 9.77 5.30 -6.24
C ASN A 57 8.92 6.57 -6.37
N GLY A 58 9.52 7.67 -6.82
CA GLY A 58 8.83 8.96 -6.93
C GLY A 58 7.59 8.92 -7.84
N ARG A 59 7.58 8.08 -8.88
CA ARG A 59 6.41 7.93 -9.78
C ARG A 59 5.24 7.29 -9.05
N GLU A 60 5.49 6.25 -8.26
CA GLU A 60 4.47 5.58 -7.45
C GLU A 60 3.85 6.53 -6.42
N LEU A 61 4.68 7.36 -5.77
CA LEU A 61 4.19 8.38 -4.83
C LEU A 61 3.30 9.41 -5.53
N VAL A 62 3.73 9.94 -6.68
CA VAL A 62 2.94 10.94 -7.43
C VAL A 62 1.64 10.34 -7.94
N SER A 63 1.67 9.11 -8.47
CA SER A 63 0.47 8.42 -8.97
C SER A 63 -0.52 8.17 -7.84
N GLY A 64 -0.08 7.55 -6.74
CA GLY A 64 -0.96 7.26 -5.60
C GLY A 64 -1.50 8.53 -4.95
N PHE A 65 -0.76 9.64 -5.00
CA PHE A 65 -1.26 10.93 -4.54
C PHE A 65 -2.30 11.52 -5.49
N ALA A 66 -2.13 11.38 -6.80
CA ALA A 66 -3.12 11.83 -7.77
C ALA A 66 -4.46 11.09 -7.59
N ASP A 67 -4.42 9.78 -7.37
CA ASP A 67 -5.63 8.98 -7.10
C ASP A 67 -6.35 9.45 -5.82
N TYR A 68 -5.59 9.80 -4.78
CA TYR A 68 -6.14 10.36 -3.54
C TYR A 68 -6.82 11.72 -3.75
N VAL A 69 -6.19 12.61 -4.54
CA VAL A 69 -6.75 13.91 -4.92
C VAL A 69 -8.07 13.72 -5.68
N LEU A 70 -8.11 12.77 -6.62
CA LEU A 70 -9.31 12.46 -7.40
C LEU A 70 -10.43 11.91 -6.51
N ALA A 71 -10.13 10.93 -5.65
CA ALA A 71 -11.12 10.28 -4.78
C ALA A 71 -11.77 11.24 -3.78
N ARG A 72 -11.08 12.32 -3.41
CA ARG A 72 -11.56 13.33 -2.45
C ARG A 72 -11.99 14.65 -3.11
N GLU A 73 -12.06 14.70 -4.44
CA GLU A 73 -12.46 15.87 -5.24
C GLU A 73 -11.63 17.15 -4.92
N LEU A 74 -10.36 16.96 -4.54
CA LEU A 74 -9.45 18.04 -4.21
C LEU A 74 -8.98 18.75 -5.49
N GLY A 75 -8.66 20.04 -5.38
CA GLY A 75 -8.09 20.79 -6.51
C GLY A 75 -9.07 21.18 -7.62
N SER A 76 -10.38 21.21 -7.34
CA SER A 76 -11.49 21.52 -8.27
C SER A 76 -11.54 22.96 -8.82
N TYR A 77 -10.40 23.63 -8.97
CA TYR A 77 -10.30 24.98 -9.55
C TYR A 77 -10.41 24.90 -11.08
N ARG A 78 -11.16 25.83 -11.68
CA ARG A 78 -11.27 25.93 -13.15
C ARG A 78 -10.34 27.02 -13.67
N TYR A 79 -9.68 26.74 -14.78
CA TYR A 79 -9.01 27.79 -15.54
C TYR A 79 -10.05 28.82 -15.97
N SER A 80 -9.71 30.10 -15.80
CA SER A 80 -10.57 31.22 -16.16
C SER A 80 -9.72 32.31 -16.79
N ASP A 81 -10.18 32.77 -17.95
CA ASP A 81 -9.53 33.76 -18.81
C ASP A 81 -10.50 34.90 -19.15
N PRO A 82 -10.95 35.70 -18.16
CA PRO A 82 -11.88 36.80 -18.40
C PRO A 82 -11.32 37.84 -19.38
N ASP A 83 -9.99 37.97 -19.44
CA ASP A 83 -9.26 38.89 -20.32
C ASP A 83 -8.63 38.12 -21.51
N ILE A 84 -9.42 37.29 -22.19
CA ILE A 84 -8.93 36.47 -23.31
C ILE A 84 -8.37 37.37 -24.44
N PRO A 85 -7.11 37.16 -24.86
CA PRO A 85 -6.50 37.96 -25.92
C PRO A 85 -7.09 37.66 -27.31
N GLU A 86 -7.20 38.70 -28.14
CA GLU A 86 -7.48 38.53 -29.57
C GLU A 86 -6.34 37.76 -30.27
N ARG A 87 -6.71 36.93 -31.26
CA ARG A 87 -5.74 36.15 -32.04
C ARG A 87 -6.12 36.08 -33.52
N GLU A 88 -5.11 36.19 -34.38
CA GLU A 88 -5.26 36.12 -35.84
C GLU A 88 -5.60 34.69 -36.32
N HIS A 89 -5.05 33.68 -35.65
CA HIS A 89 -5.29 32.27 -35.98
C HIS A 89 -6.02 31.58 -34.83
N PRO A 90 -7.30 31.21 -34.99
CA PRO A 90 -8.11 30.61 -33.91
C PRO A 90 -7.53 29.31 -33.34
N ALA A 91 -6.74 28.58 -34.11
CA ALA A 91 -6.12 27.32 -33.69
C ALA A 91 -4.85 27.49 -32.83
N LYS A 92 -4.36 28.72 -32.61
CA LYS A 92 -3.17 28.96 -31.80
C LYS A 92 -3.52 29.12 -30.33
N VAL A 93 -2.81 28.37 -29.49
CA VAL A 93 -2.67 28.66 -28.06
C VAL A 93 -1.49 29.63 -27.91
N LEU A 94 -1.75 30.79 -27.33
CA LEU A 94 -0.77 31.83 -27.12
C LEU A 94 0.13 31.49 -25.92
N PRO A 95 1.41 31.91 -25.93
CA PRO A 95 2.34 31.64 -24.83
C PRO A 95 1.79 32.02 -23.45
N GLN A 96 1.12 33.17 -23.34
CA GLN A 96 0.53 33.64 -22.08
C GLN A 96 -0.59 32.75 -21.53
N GLU A 97 -1.32 32.02 -22.39
CA GLU A 97 -2.33 31.05 -21.96
C GLU A 97 -1.66 29.80 -21.38
N LEU A 98 -0.56 29.35 -21.99
CA LEU A 98 0.26 28.26 -21.46
C LEU A 98 0.92 28.64 -20.13
N ASP A 99 1.45 29.86 -20.02
CA ASP A 99 2.06 30.36 -18.79
C ASP A 99 1.01 30.43 -17.65
N ALA A 100 -0.21 30.87 -17.96
CA ALA A 100 -1.31 30.92 -17.01
C ALA A 100 -1.73 29.51 -16.54
N LEU A 101 -1.83 28.54 -17.47
CA LEU A 101 -2.10 27.14 -17.15
C LEU A 101 -0.98 26.50 -16.32
N GLN A 102 0.28 26.76 -16.68
CA GLN A 102 1.44 26.26 -15.93
C GLN A 102 1.45 26.84 -14.51
N LYS A 103 1.17 28.14 -14.36
CA LYS A 103 1.04 28.79 -13.06
C LYS A 103 -0.11 28.19 -12.24
N MET A 104 -1.28 28.00 -12.85
CA MET A 104 -2.43 27.37 -12.18
C MET A 104 -2.08 25.96 -11.69
N MET A 105 -1.38 25.16 -12.51
CA MET A 105 -0.92 23.83 -12.13
C MET A 105 0.07 23.88 -10.96
N LEU A 106 1.03 24.81 -11.00
CA LEU A 106 1.99 25.02 -9.92
C LEU A 106 1.31 25.46 -8.63
N ASP A 107 0.40 26.42 -8.68
CA ASP A 107 -0.35 26.93 -7.52
C ASP A 107 -1.22 25.82 -6.92
N ALA A 108 -1.88 25.01 -7.76
CA ALA A 108 -2.68 23.87 -7.31
C ALA A 108 -1.80 22.81 -6.63
N LEU A 109 -0.67 22.43 -7.24
CA LEU A 109 0.29 21.48 -6.67
C LEU A 109 0.89 22.00 -5.36
N GLN A 110 1.29 23.28 -5.32
CA GLN A 110 1.82 23.90 -4.11
C GLN A 110 0.79 23.92 -3.01
N LYS A 111 -0.46 24.30 -3.31
CA LYS A 111 -1.53 24.29 -2.32
C LYS A 111 -1.82 22.88 -1.81
N MET A 112 -1.94 21.89 -2.70
CA MET A 112 -2.14 20.50 -2.31
C MET A 112 -0.98 19.95 -1.47
N MET A 113 0.27 20.25 -1.83
CA MET A 113 1.43 19.87 -1.04
C MET A 113 1.52 20.63 0.28
N LEU A 114 1.15 21.91 0.33
CA LEU A 114 1.09 22.71 1.55
C LEU A 114 0.00 22.17 2.47
N ASP A 115 -1.20 21.88 1.97
CA ASP A 115 -2.28 21.27 2.75
C ASP A 115 -1.84 19.90 3.31
N LEU A 116 -1.10 19.11 2.51
CA LEU A 116 -0.57 17.81 2.91
C LEU A 116 0.57 17.90 3.94
N VAL A 117 1.45 18.89 3.82
CA VAL A 117 2.61 19.10 4.72
C VAL A 117 2.21 19.85 5.99
N GLN A 118 1.27 20.79 5.90
CA GLN A 118 0.76 21.56 7.05
C GLN A 118 -0.30 20.79 7.84
N GLN A 119 -0.89 19.74 7.27
CA GLN A 119 -1.82 18.83 7.96
C GLN A 119 -1.24 17.41 7.95
N PRO A 120 -0.31 17.10 8.89
CA PRO A 120 0.38 15.81 8.94
C PRO A 120 -0.57 14.60 8.93
N GLU A 121 -1.76 14.73 9.51
CA GLU A 121 -2.78 13.70 9.57
C GLU A 121 -3.28 13.26 8.18
N HIS A 122 -3.44 14.20 7.23
CA HIS A 122 -3.86 13.87 5.88
C HIS A 122 -2.80 13.07 5.13
N PHE A 123 -1.53 13.45 5.28
CA PHE A 123 -0.42 12.69 4.72
C PHE A 123 -0.32 11.30 5.34
N GLN A 124 -0.41 11.19 6.66
CA GLN A 124 -0.34 9.92 7.38
C GLN A 124 -1.45 8.97 6.93
N ARG A 125 -2.68 9.49 6.77
CA ARG A 125 -3.82 8.72 6.29
C ARG A 125 -3.64 8.22 4.86
N TRP A 126 -3.34 9.13 3.93
CA TRP A 126 -3.06 8.76 2.55
C TRP A 126 -1.94 7.72 2.47
N PHE A 127 -0.84 7.96 3.19
CA PHE A 127 0.32 7.07 3.16
C PHE A 127 -0.02 5.69 3.71
N GLY A 128 -0.77 5.61 4.80
CA GLY A 128 -1.26 4.37 5.40
C GLY A 128 -2.15 3.56 4.43
N GLU A 129 -3.13 4.22 3.81
CA GLU A 129 -4.00 3.65 2.78
C GLU A 129 -3.16 3.14 1.59
N PHE A 130 -2.15 3.90 1.14
CA PHE A 130 -1.31 3.52 0.01
C PHE A 130 -0.33 2.37 0.31
N ILE A 131 0.40 2.43 1.43
CA ILE A 131 1.51 1.51 1.73
C ILE A 131 1.05 0.13 2.19
N THR A 132 -0.19 0.02 2.69
CA THR A 132 -0.80 -1.24 3.11
C THR A 132 -1.45 -2.01 1.97
N GLN A 133 -1.68 -1.42 0.80
CA GLN A 133 -2.13 -2.20 -0.35
C GLN A 133 -1.06 -3.22 -0.77
N SER A 134 -1.51 -4.48 -0.94
CA SER A 134 -0.68 -5.54 -1.53
C SER A 134 -0.41 -5.25 -3.02
N ARG A 135 0.79 -5.58 -3.50
CA ARG A 135 1.15 -5.49 -4.93
C ARG A 135 0.83 -6.78 -5.70
N HIS A 136 0.59 -7.87 -4.98
CA HIS A 136 0.22 -9.16 -5.53
C HIS A 136 -1.20 -9.48 -5.10
N GLU A 137 -1.91 -10.21 -5.96
CA GLU A 137 -3.24 -10.70 -5.67
C GLU A 137 -3.21 -11.53 -4.38
N LEU A 138 -4.20 -11.27 -3.53
CA LEU A 138 -4.38 -11.97 -2.26
C LEU A 138 -5.40 -13.10 -2.47
N ASP A 139 -5.21 -14.20 -1.76
CA ASP A 139 -6.14 -15.33 -1.74
C ASP A 139 -7.35 -15.02 -0.84
N ILE A 140 -8.13 -14.02 -1.26
CA ILE A 140 -9.29 -13.55 -0.51
C ILE A 140 -10.46 -14.53 -0.70
N ALA A 141 -10.84 -15.18 0.39
CA ALA A 141 -11.99 -16.07 0.44
C ALA A 141 -12.97 -15.56 1.53
N PRO A 142 -13.96 -14.73 1.16
CA PRO A 142 -15.01 -14.30 2.06
C PRO A 142 -15.76 -15.51 2.64
N PRO A 143 -16.08 -15.52 3.95
CA PRO A 143 -16.88 -16.57 4.56
C PRO A 143 -18.32 -16.55 4.03
N GLU A 144 -18.87 -17.75 3.82
CA GLU A 144 -20.25 -17.96 3.38
C GLU A 144 -20.94 -18.93 4.36
N PRO A 145 -21.97 -18.51 5.13
CA PRO A 145 -22.55 -17.15 5.13
C PRO A 145 -21.63 -16.11 5.82
N PRO A 146 -21.82 -14.80 5.54
CA PRO A 146 -21.13 -13.73 6.26
C PRO A 146 -21.45 -13.75 7.75
N TYR A 147 -20.42 -13.56 8.58
CA TYR A 147 -20.57 -13.48 10.03
C TYR A 147 -21.33 -12.21 10.44
N GLN A 148 -22.12 -12.34 11.49
CA GLN A 148 -22.67 -11.23 12.27
C GLN A 148 -21.72 -10.86 13.43
N PRO A 149 -21.72 -9.59 13.88
CA PRO A 149 -20.88 -9.17 15.00
C PRO A 149 -21.04 -10.03 16.27
N GLY A 150 -22.29 -10.40 16.61
CA GLY A 150 -22.55 -11.27 17.76
C GLY A 150 -21.91 -12.66 17.64
N GLU A 151 -21.89 -13.26 16.44
CA GLU A 151 -21.25 -14.55 16.21
C GLU A 151 -19.73 -14.45 16.37
N VAL A 152 -19.11 -13.39 15.84
CA VAL A 152 -17.67 -13.13 16.00
C VAL A 152 -17.32 -12.97 17.48
N TYR A 153 -18.12 -12.22 18.23
CA TYR A 153 -17.94 -12.05 19.68
C TYR A 153 -18.00 -13.39 20.42
N GLU A 154 -19.04 -14.19 20.18
CA GLU A 154 -19.24 -15.48 20.83
C GLU A 154 -18.06 -16.44 20.54
N LEU A 155 -17.60 -16.51 19.30
CA LEU A 155 -16.46 -17.34 18.92
C LEU A 155 -15.16 -16.92 19.64
N LEU A 156 -14.87 -15.62 19.66
CA LEU A 156 -13.68 -15.09 20.33
C LEU A 156 -13.75 -15.28 21.85
N GLN A 157 -14.94 -15.16 22.46
CA GLN A 157 -15.15 -15.46 23.89
C GLN A 157 -14.99 -16.95 24.22
N GLN A 158 -15.30 -17.84 23.26
CA GLN A 158 -15.11 -19.29 23.40
C GLN A 158 -13.64 -19.72 23.20
N GLY A 159 -12.74 -18.77 22.93
CA GLY A 159 -11.31 -19.04 22.73
C GLY A 159 -10.93 -19.40 21.29
N ALA A 160 -11.83 -19.19 20.32
CA ALA A 160 -11.46 -19.33 18.91
C ALA A 160 -10.38 -18.30 18.55
N ALA A 161 -9.41 -18.72 17.73
CA ALA A 161 -8.35 -17.85 17.26
C ALA A 161 -8.63 -17.38 15.83
N LEU A 162 -8.26 -16.12 15.55
CA LEU A 162 -8.27 -15.55 14.22
C LEU A 162 -6.87 -15.57 13.64
N ARG A 163 -6.74 -15.98 12.38
CA ARG A 163 -5.50 -15.92 11.60
C ARG A 163 -5.63 -14.89 10.49
N ARG A 164 -4.60 -14.04 10.37
CA ARG A 164 -4.47 -13.07 9.29
C ARG A 164 -4.17 -13.78 7.97
N LEU A 165 -4.79 -13.33 6.89
CA LEU A 165 -4.49 -13.81 5.54
C LEU A 165 -3.02 -13.57 5.18
N ASN A 166 -2.37 -14.57 4.59
CA ASN A 166 -0.97 -14.46 4.16
C ASN A 166 -0.82 -13.41 3.05
N GLY A 167 0.19 -12.57 3.16
CA GLY A 167 0.42 -11.45 2.23
C GLY A 167 -0.40 -10.19 2.54
N LEU A 168 -1.43 -10.27 3.39
CA LEU A 168 -2.17 -9.10 3.87
C LEU A 168 -1.24 -8.19 4.67
N ARG A 169 -1.19 -6.92 4.32
CA ARG A 169 -0.36 -5.94 5.02
C ARG A 169 -1.22 -5.14 5.98
N VAL A 170 -0.80 -5.13 7.24
CA VAL A 170 -1.39 -4.32 8.30
C VAL A 170 -0.27 -3.48 8.90
N LEU A 171 -0.42 -2.17 8.87
CA LEU A 171 0.59 -1.23 9.35
C LEU A 171 -0.08 -0.10 10.11
N CYS A 172 0.59 0.37 11.17
CA CYS A 172 0.19 1.59 11.86
C CYS A 172 1.13 2.75 11.49
N VAL A 173 0.54 3.87 11.08
CA VAL A 173 1.22 5.13 10.76
C VAL A 173 0.78 6.14 11.81
N ALA A 174 1.72 6.56 12.66
CA ALA A 174 1.41 7.29 13.89
C ALA A 174 0.36 6.52 14.73
N GLU A 175 -0.77 7.16 15.06
CA GLU A 175 -1.84 6.57 15.88
C GLU A 175 -2.97 5.94 15.04
N HIS A 176 -2.77 5.73 13.74
CA HIS A 176 -3.76 5.14 12.85
C HIS A 176 -3.26 3.82 12.27
N CYS A 177 -4.08 2.78 12.31
CA CYS A 177 -3.76 1.49 11.71
C CYS A 177 -4.56 1.28 10.42
N PHE A 178 -3.95 0.61 9.46
CA PHE A 178 -4.50 0.40 8.13
C PHE A 178 -4.37 -1.07 7.76
N VAL A 179 -5.40 -1.60 7.10
CA VAL A 179 -5.51 -3.00 6.66
C VAL A 179 -5.77 -2.99 5.17
N ASN A 180 -4.78 -3.43 4.37
CA ASN A 180 -4.92 -3.55 2.92
C ASN A 180 -5.53 -2.31 2.22
N GLY A 181 -5.15 -1.11 2.66
CA GLY A 181 -5.64 0.16 2.15
C GLY A 181 -6.86 0.73 2.84
N GLU A 182 -7.45 0.03 3.80
CA GLU A 182 -8.58 0.50 4.59
C GLU A 182 -8.14 1.01 5.96
N SER A 183 -8.69 2.14 6.40
CA SER A 183 -8.45 2.65 7.75
C SER A 183 -9.19 1.81 8.80
N LEU A 184 -8.48 1.44 9.88
CA LEU A 184 -9.03 0.91 11.12
C LEU A 184 -9.12 2.05 12.14
N GLU A 185 -10.21 2.81 12.06
CA GLU A 185 -10.50 3.89 13.01
C GLU A 185 -11.12 3.30 14.28
N THR A 186 -10.44 3.46 15.41
CA THR A 186 -10.93 2.99 16.71
C THR A 186 -10.27 3.75 17.86
N PRO A 187 -10.97 3.99 18.99
CA PRO A 187 -10.34 4.47 20.21
C PRO A 187 -9.45 3.40 20.88
N HIS A 188 -9.59 2.13 20.49
CA HIS A 188 -8.85 0.99 21.05
C HIS A 188 -7.52 0.75 20.32
N TYR A 189 -6.60 1.71 20.40
CA TYR A 189 -5.31 1.64 19.68
C TYR A 189 -4.50 0.37 20.02
N SER A 190 -4.51 -0.08 21.27
CA SER A 190 -3.83 -1.32 21.68
C SER A 190 -4.35 -2.56 20.94
N ALA A 191 -5.66 -2.65 20.74
CA ALA A 191 -6.28 -3.75 19.98
C ALA A 191 -5.93 -3.63 18.48
N ALA A 192 -6.00 -2.43 17.91
CA ALA A 192 -5.59 -2.19 16.52
C ALA A 192 -4.10 -2.52 16.28
N LEU A 193 -3.23 -2.16 17.22
CA LEU A 193 -1.82 -2.50 17.18
C LEU A 193 -1.62 -4.01 17.25
N ALA A 194 -2.34 -4.71 18.13
CA ALA A 194 -2.26 -6.16 18.22
C ALA A 194 -2.63 -6.88 16.91
N LEU A 195 -3.67 -6.40 16.19
CA LEU A 195 -4.03 -6.89 14.85
C LEU A 195 -2.91 -6.70 13.81
N SER A 196 -2.07 -5.67 14.01
CA SER A 196 -0.94 -5.37 13.12
C SER A 196 0.28 -6.26 13.39
N GLU A 197 0.56 -6.55 14.66
CA GLU A 197 1.73 -7.30 15.10
C GLU A 197 1.54 -8.83 15.02
N GLN A 198 0.33 -9.31 15.34
CA GLN A 198 0.07 -10.74 15.49
C GLN A 198 -0.55 -11.34 14.21
N LEU A 199 0.10 -12.39 13.69
CA LEU A 199 -0.44 -13.17 12.58
C LEU A 199 -1.62 -14.05 13.00
N THR A 200 -1.67 -14.45 14.27
CA THR A 200 -2.75 -15.25 14.85
C THR A 200 -2.97 -14.76 16.28
N PHE A 201 -4.21 -14.53 16.67
CA PHE A 201 -4.56 -14.03 17.99
C PHE A 201 -5.91 -14.60 18.47
N GLU A 202 -6.07 -14.68 19.78
CA GLU A 202 -7.33 -15.01 20.45
C GLU A 202 -8.04 -13.74 20.93
N GLY A 203 -9.33 -13.85 21.27
CA GLY A 203 -10.15 -12.71 21.74
C GLY A 203 -9.57 -11.97 22.94
N SER A 204 -8.85 -12.66 23.83
CA SER A 204 -8.24 -12.05 25.02
C SER A 204 -7.25 -10.92 24.71
N VAL A 205 -6.62 -10.95 23.53
CA VAL A 205 -5.65 -9.94 23.09
C VAL A 205 -6.34 -8.59 22.82
N LEU A 206 -7.63 -8.61 22.47
CA LEU A 206 -8.39 -7.40 22.13
C LEU A 206 -8.85 -6.62 23.37
N GLY A 207 -8.86 -7.26 24.56
CA GLY A 207 -9.24 -6.61 25.82
C GLY A 207 -10.64 -5.98 25.74
N GLU A 208 -10.78 -4.76 26.26
CA GLU A 208 -12.04 -4.01 26.26
C GLU A 208 -12.58 -3.68 24.86
N ALA A 209 -11.74 -3.75 23.81
CA ALA A 209 -12.18 -3.50 22.44
C ALA A 209 -13.20 -4.53 21.95
N LEU A 210 -13.17 -5.75 22.50
CA LEU A 210 -14.13 -6.80 22.17
C LEU A 210 -15.55 -6.44 22.64
N GLU A 211 -15.68 -5.58 23.66
CA GLU A 211 -16.96 -5.11 24.20
C GLU A 211 -17.48 -3.86 23.48
N ASP A 212 -16.68 -3.22 22.61
CA ASP A 212 -17.10 -2.08 21.78
C ASP A 212 -17.80 -2.58 20.51
N PRO A 213 -19.13 -2.32 20.34
CA PRO A 213 -19.86 -2.74 19.15
C PRO A 213 -19.30 -2.15 17.86
N SER A 214 -18.69 -0.96 17.91
CA SER A 214 -18.09 -0.30 16.74
C SER A 214 -16.83 -1.04 16.30
N PHE A 215 -15.92 -1.34 17.23
CA PHE A 215 -14.72 -2.13 16.95
C PHE A 215 -15.09 -3.53 16.44
N LEU A 216 -16.03 -4.21 17.12
CA LEU A 216 -16.48 -5.54 16.73
C LEU A 216 -17.11 -5.53 15.33
N ALA A 217 -17.97 -4.56 15.01
CA ALA A 217 -18.53 -4.44 13.67
C ALA A 217 -17.44 -4.24 12.60
N LYS A 218 -16.42 -3.42 12.88
CA LYS A 218 -15.29 -3.21 11.97
C LYS A 218 -14.44 -4.47 11.79
N LEU A 219 -14.17 -5.21 12.86
CA LEU A 219 -13.47 -6.49 12.81
C LEU A 219 -14.28 -7.51 12.00
N THR A 220 -15.60 -7.59 12.19
CA THR A 220 -16.49 -8.45 11.41
C THR A 220 -16.46 -8.09 9.92
N VAL A 221 -16.41 -6.80 9.56
CA VAL A 221 -16.22 -6.40 8.16
C VAL A 221 -14.91 -6.97 7.60
N PHE A 222 -13.80 -6.88 8.33
CA PHE A 222 -12.53 -7.44 7.86
C PHE A 222 -12.54 -8.96 7.74
N ILE A 223 -13.19 -9.67 8.66
CA ILE A 223 -13.38 -11.12 8.57
C ILE A 223 -14.21 -11.46 7.33
N ASN A 224 -15.31 -10.74 7.11
CA ASN A 224 -16.19 -10.93 5.95
C ASN A 224 -15.53 -10.52 4.63
N SER A 225 -14.53 -9.64 4.65
CA SER A 225 -13.65 -9.35 3.50
C SER A 225 -12.58 -10.42 3.26
N GLY A 226 -12.53 -11.49 4.07
CA GLY A 226 -11.53 -12.56 3.97
C GLY A 226 -10.13 -12.18 4.45
N TYR A 227 -9.97 -11.05 5.16
CA TYR A 227 -8.67 -10.60 5.67
C TYR A 227 -8.21 -11.37 6.91
N TRP A 228 -9.17 -11.85 7.70
CA TRP A 228 -8.95 -12.79 8.79
C TRP A 228 -9.96 -13.92 8.70
N PHE A 229 -9.57 -15.09 9.18
CA PHE A 229 -10.42 -16.27 9.26
C PHE A 229 -10.19 -17.00 10.58
N PHE A 230 -11.22 -17.66 11.09
CA PHE A 230 -11.10 -18.49 12.28
C PHE A 230 -10.30 -19.76 11.97
N ILE A 231 -9.46 -20.16 12.91
CA ILE A 231 -8.73 -21.43 12.87
C ILE A 231 -9.27 -22.36 13.96
N ASP A 232 -9.37 -23.65 13.61
CA ASP A 232 -9.69 -24.74 14.54
C ASP A 232 -8.48 -25.10 15.43
#